data_AF-T1AZY3-F1
#
_entry.id   AF-T1AZY3-F1
#
_cell.length_a   1.000
_cell.length_b   1.000
_cell.length_c   1.000
_cell.angle_alpha   90.00
_cell.angle_beta   90.00
_cell.angle_gamma   90.00
#
_symmetry.space_group_name_H-M   'P 1'
#
loop_
_entity.id
_entity.type
_entity.pdbx_description
1 polymer ?
#
loop_
_entity_poly.entity_id
_entity_poly.type
_entity_poly.pdbx_seq_one_letter_code
_entity_poly.pdbx_strand_id
1 'polypeptide(L)'
;MYFDRGVNMIVGPNGAGKTSILDGIRFAMFGKDRARLSNPVLHGATACSVKLSFQVDEDSYEITRSFGARQKDREALLTKNGIEIASSQDSVTSYIGEG
;
A
#
# COMPACT_ATOMS: atom_id res chain seq x y z
N MET A 1 8.12 -6.90 -5.32
CA MET A 1 8.29 -8.14 -4.54
C MET A 1 7.14 -9.05 -4.89
N TYR A 2 7.39 -10.34 -5.07
CA TYR A 2 6.36 -11.33 -5.38
C TYR A 2 6.24 -12.30 -4.22
N PHE A 3 5.02 -12.71 -3.91
CA PHE A 3 4.70 -13.70 -2.90
C PHE A 3 4.08 -14.90 -3.59
N ASP A 4 4.57 -16.10 -3.28
CA ASP A 4 4.02 -17.35 -3.79
C ASP A 4 2.98 -17.93 -2.84
N ARG A 5 2.21 -18.91 -3.31
CA ARG A 5 1.34 -19.70 -2.42
C ARG A 5 2.20 -20.51 -1.44
N GLY A 6 1.71 -20.64 -0.21
CA GLY A 6 2.43 -21.34 0.86
C GLY A 6 3.14 -20.38 1.81
N VAL A 7 4.34 -20.76 2.26
CA VAL A 7 5.10 -20.00 3.26
C VAL A 7 6.17 -19.14 2.58
N ASN A 8 6.12 -17.84 2.80
CA ASN A 8 7.12 -16.89 2.33
C ASN A 8 7.98 -16.40 3.50
N MET A 9 9.30 -16.36 3.33
CA MET A 9 10.23 -15.89 4.36
C MET A 9 10.92 -14.61 3.91
N ILE A 10 10.81 -13.53 4.70
CA ILE A 10 11.54 -12.27 4.47
C ILE A 10 12.75 -12.23 5.40
N VAL A 11 13.95 -12.44 4.85
CA VAL A 11 15.20 -12.54 5.63
C VAL A 11 16.18 -11.44 5.29
N GLY A 12 17.00 -11.06 6.28
CA GLY A 12 18.04 -10.03 6.14
C GLY A 12 18.46 -9.44 7.49
N PRO A 13 19.53 -8.63 7.55
CA PRO A 13 20.00 -8.00 8.78
C PRO A 13 18.96 -7.07 9.45
N ASN A 14 19.17 -6.75 10.72
CA ASN A 14 18.42 -5.68 11.38
C ASN A 14 18.65 -4.36 10.64
N GLY A 15 17.59 -3.58 10.42
CA GLY A 15 17.65 -2.35 9.62
C GLY A 15 17.54 -2.56 8.10
N ALA A 16 17.51 -3.80 7.59
CA ALA A 16 17.42 -4.07 6.15
C ALA A 16 16.05 -3.76 5.49
N GLY A 17 15.10 -3.15 6.22
CA GLY A 17 13.80 -2.75 5.68
C GLY A 17 12.71 -3.84 5.70
N LYS A 18 12.92 -4.97 6.36
CA LYS A 18 11.90 -6.05 6.47
C LYS A 18 10.56 -5.54 7.04
N THR A 19 10.62 -4.72 8.10
CA THR A 19 9.42 -4.09 8.68
C THR A 19 8.78 -3.09 7.71
N SER A 20 9.59 -2.35 6.95
CA SER A 20 9.10 -1.39 5.95
C SER A 20 8.31 -2.05 4.82
N ILE A 21 8.61 -3.30 4.46
CA ILE A 21 7.78 -4.07 3.51
C ILE A 21 6.39 -4.31 4.11
N LEU A 22 6.30 -4.73 5.37
CA LEU A 22 5.02 -4.95 6.05
C LEU A 22 4.25 -3.64 6.27
N ASP A 23 4.94 -2.54 6.53
CA ASP A 23 4.31 -1.23 6.68
C ASP A 23 3.82 -0.70 5.33
N GLY A 24 4.54 -0.94 4.22
CA GLY A 24 4.06 -0.66 2.87
C GLY A 24 2.77 -1.41 2.52
N ILE A 25 2.67 -2.71 2.87
CA ILE A 25 1.44 -3.48 2.68
C ILE A 25 0.27 -2.89 3.48
N ARG A 26 0.50 -2.54 4.76
CA ARG A 26 -0.53 -1.88 5.59
C ARG A 26 -0.96 -0.54 5.02
N PHE A 27 0.01 0.28 4.60
CA PHE A 27 -0.24 1.58 4.00
C PHE A 27 -1.11 1.43 2.75
N ALA A 28 -0.79 0.51 1.85
CA ALA A 28 -1.61 0.26 0.66
C ALA A 28 -3.05 -0.13 1.03
N MET A 29 -3.26 -1.06 1.95
CA MET A 29 -4.60 -1.51 2.32
C MET A 29 -5.43 -0.41 3.01
N PHE A 30 -4.87 0.24 4.04
CA PHE A 30 -5.66 1.04 4.97
C PHE A 30 -5.40 2.54 4.90
N GLY A 31 -4.37 2.97 4.16
CA GLY A 31 -3.88 4.35 4.22
C GLY A 31 -3.32 4.75 5.59
N LYS A 32 -3.17 3.79 6.50
CA LYS A 32 -2.63 3.98 7.85
C LYS A 32 -1.19 3.53 7.88
N ASP A 33 -0.34 4.37 8.46
CA ASP A 33 1.00 3.96 8.86
C ASP A 33 1.00 3.66 10.36
N ARG A 34 1.78 2.66 10.81
CA ARG A 34 1.73 2.17 12.20
C ARG A 34 2.17 3.23 13.21
N ALA A 35 2.93 4.19 12.74
CA ALA A 35 3.30 5.36 13.51
C ALA A 35 2.63 6.57 12.87
N ARG A 36 2.30 7.57 13.69
CA ARG A 36 2.15 8.96 13.26
C ARG A 36 3.51 9.49 12.72
N LEU A 37 4.13 8.76 11.79
CA LEU A 37 5.26 9.24 11.04
C LEU A 37 4.67 10.32 10.16
N SER A 38 4.90 11.56 10.55
CA SER A 38 4.73 12.73 9.69
C SER A 38 5.48 12.58 8.35
N ASN A 39 6.32 11.55 8.20
CA ASN A 39 6.98 11.19 6.96
C ASN A 39 7.36 9.68 6.94
N PRO A 40 6.54 8.79 6.33
CA PRO A 40 6.92 7.40 6.02
C PRO A 40 8.07 7.29 5.00
N VAL A 41 8.54 8.44 4.50
CA VAL A 41 9.49 8.53 3.41
C VAL A 41 10.91 8.36 3.93
N LEU A 42 11.75 7.68 3.14
CA LEU A 42 13.21 7.72 3.30
C LEU A 42 13.67 9.16 3.60
N HIS A 43 14.59 9.33 4.55
CA HIS A 43 15.17 10.64 4.84
C HIS A 43 15.62 11.34 3.55
N GLY A 44 15.05 12.53 3.28
CA GLY A 44 15.33 13.33 2.09
C GLY A 44 14.39 13.13 0.91
N ALA A 45 13.53 12.09 0.91
CA ALA A 45 12.52 11.95 -0.12
C ALA A 45 11.20 12.66 0.27
N THR A 46 10.50 13.15 -0.76
CA THR A 46 9.35 14.06 -0.64
C THR A 46 8.03 13.43 -1.09
N ALA A 47 8.09 12.18 -1.54
CA ALA A 47 6.95 11.40 -1.98
C ALA A 47 7.21 9.90 -1.76
N CYS A 48 6.13 9.13 -1.65
CA CYS A 48 6.13 7.68 -1.59
C CYS A 48 4.94 7.15 -2.38
N SER A 49 5.10 5.97 -2.99
CA SER A 49 4.02 5.25 -3.64
C SER A 49 4.16 3.75 -3.36
N VAL A 50 3.04 3.10 -3.06
CA VAL A 50 2.95 1.65 -2.91
C VAL A 50 1.85 1.15 -3.84
N LYS A 51 2.19 0.10 -4.58
CA LYS A 51 1.29 -0.64 -5.45
C LYS A 51 1.21 -2.08 -4.95
N LEU A 52 0.01 -2.51 -4.56
CA LEU A 52 -0.26 -3.85 -4.03
C LEU A 52 -1.27 -4.56 -4.93
N SER A 53 -0.86 -5.68 -5.52
CA SER A 53 -1.73 -6.55 -6.30
C SER A 53 -1.99 -7.84 -5.51
N PHE A 54 -3.25 -8.24 -5.43
CA PHE A 54 -3.67 -9.46 -4.72
C PHE A 54 -4.92 -10.05 -5.37
N GLN A 55 -5.26 -11.28 -5.00
CA GLN A 55 -6.42 -12.00 -5.52
C GLN A 55 -7.34 -12.36 -4.35
N VAL A 56 -8.65 -12.17 -4.54
CA VAL A 56 -9.70 -12.67 -3.65
C VAL A 56 -10.63 -13.49 -4.52
N ASP A 57 -10.76 -14.77 -4.21
CA ASP A 57 -11.45 -15.76 -5.05
C ASP A 57 -10.94 -15.72 -6.51
N GLU A 58 -11.80 -15.41 -7.48
CA GLU A 58 -11.46 -15.32 -8.90
C GLU A 58 -11.05 -13.90 -9.33
N ASP A 59 -11.27 -12.92 -8.45
CA ASP A 59 -11.09 -11.51 -8.76
C ASP A 59 -9.68 -11.03 -8.41
N SER A 60 -9.08 -10.32 -9.36
CA SER A 60 -7.81 -9.62 -9.19
C SER A 60 -8.05 -8.19 -8.71
N TYR A 61 -7.31 -7.79 -7.69
CA TYR A 61 -7.38 -6.47 -7.09
C TYR A 61 -6.03 -5.79 -7.14
N GLU A 62 -6.03 -4.48 -7.37
CA GLU A 62 -4.83 -3.66 -7.32
C GLU A 62 -5.12 -2.35 -6.61
N ILE A 63 -4.35 -2.09 -5.54
CA ILE A 63 -4.39 -0.83 -4.81
C ILE A 63 -3.11 -0.05 -5.11
N THR A 64 -3.28 1.19 -5.55
CA THR A 64 -2.19 2.17 -5.60
C THR A 64 -2.48 3.26 -4.59
N ARG A 65 -1.55 3.49 -3.65
CA ARG A 65 -1.59 4.67 -2.78
C ARG A 65 -0.27 5.41 -2.86
N SER A 66 -0.36 6.72 -2.96
CA SER A 66 0.79 7.61 -2.90
C SER A 66 0.51 8.82 -2.01
N PHE A 67 1.57 9.38 -1.45
CA PHE A 67 1.52 10.68 -0.82
C PHE A 67 2.80 11.45 -1.15
N GLY A 68 2.67 12.76 -1.20
CA GLY A 68 3.79 13.68 -1.40
C GLY A 68 3.40 15.11 -1.12
N ALA A 69 4.36 16.01 -1.35
CA ALA A 69 4.19 17.43 -1.05
C ALA A 69 3.09 18.09 -1.91
N ARG A 70 2.87 17.62 -3.14
CA ARG A 70 1.86 18.20 -4.05
C ARG A 70 0.59 17.35 -4.03
N GLN A 71 -0.55 17.97 -4.32
CA GLN A 71 -1.84 17.28 -4.40
C GLN A 71 -1.83 16.14 -5.43
N LYS A 72 -1.16 16.35 -6.57
CA LYS A 72 -1.00 15.31 -7.61
C LYS A 72 -0.17 14.10 -7.16
N ASP A 73 0.61 14.26 -6.08
CA ASP A 73 1.43 13.18 -5.51
C ASP A 73 0.63 12.42 -4.42
N ARG A 74 -0.66 12.73 -4.24
CA ARG A 74 -1.58 12.06 -3.33
C ARG A 74 -2.62 11.27 -4.12
N GLU A 75 -2.46 9.96 -4.13
CA GLU A 75 -3.33 9.05 -4.87
C GLU A 75 -3.86 7.96 -3.94
N ALA A 76 -5.10 7.54 -4.19
CA ALA A 76 -5.64 6.28 -3.71
C ALA A 76 -6.56 5.75 -4.80
N LEU A 77 -6.17 4.65 -5.42
CA LEU A 77 -6.88 4.00 -6.50
C LEU A 77 -7.02 2.52 -6.19
N LEU A 78 -8.22 1.98 -6.37
CA LEU A 78 -8.50 0.56 -6.31
C LEU A 78 -9.11 0.12 -7.64
N THR A 79 -8.52 -0.91 -8.23
CA THR A 79 -9.08 -1.59 -9.40
C THR A 79 -9.45 -3.03 -9.08
N LYS A 80 -10.51 -3.52 -9.72
CA LYS A 80 -10.96 -4.91 -9.73
C LYS A 80 -10.97 -5.40 -11.18
N ASN A 81 -10.19 -6.43 -11.49
CA ASN A 81 -10.01 -6.95 -12.85
C ASN A 81 -9.64 -5.86 -13.87
N GLY A 82 -8.81 -4.90 -13.44
CA GLY A 82 -8.38 -3.76 -14.25
C GLY A 82 -9.40 -2.62 -14.38
N ILE A 83 -10.58 -2.75 -13.77
CA ILE A 83 -11.63 -1.72 -13.77
C ILE A 83 -11.53 -0.92 -12.46
N GLU A 84 -11.45 0.41 -12.55
CA GLU A 84 -11.50 1.29 -11.38
C GLU A 84 -12.84 1.14 -10.64
N ILE A 85 -12.76 0.90 -9.33
CA ILE A 85 -13.92 0.78 -8.44
C ILE A 85 -13.90 1.78 -7.27
N ALA A 86 -12.77 2.44 -7.02
CA ALA A 86 -12.65 3.55 -6.07
C ALA A 86 -11.39 4.40 -6.36
N SER A 87 -11.46 5.73 -6.16
CA SER A 87 -10.37 6.66 -6.48
C SER A 87 -10.15 7.80 -5.46
N SER A 88 -10.56 7.59 -4.20
CA SER A 88 -10.25 8.49 -3.08
C SER A 88 -9.76 7.70 -1.86
N GLN A 89 -9.06 8.38 -0.94
CA GLN A 89 -8.56 7.72 0.29
C GLN A 89 -9.71 7.06 1.06
N ASP A 90 -10.82 7.77 1.24
CA ASP A 90 -11.99 7.30 1.98
C ASP A 90 -12.72 6.18 1.24
N SER A 91 -12.93 6.29 -0.09
CA SER A 91 -13.64 5.27 -0.86
C SER A 91 -12.85 3.97 -0.96
N VAL A 92 -11.53 4.05 -1.15
CA VAL A 92 -10.65 2.87 -1.17
C VAL A 92 -10.65 2.19 0.21
N THR A 93 -10.48 2.96 1.30
CA THR A 93 -10.49 2.39 2.66
C THR A 93 -11.84 1.77 3.02
N SER A 94 -12.95 2.42 2.63
CA SER A 94 -14.31 1.90 2.88
C SER A 94 -14.54 0.57 2.16
N TYR A 95 -14.02 0.42 0.94
CA TYR A 95 -14.14 -0.85 0.20
C TYR A 95 -13.36 -2.00 0.86
N ILE A 96 -12.18 -1.70 1.44
CA ILE A 96 -11.33 -2.71 2.09
C ILE A 96 -11.88 -3.15 3.45
N GLY A 97 -12.77 -2.38 4.07
CA GLY A 97 -13.53 -2.81 5.25
C GLY A 97 -12.96 -2.39 6.61
N GLU A 98 -12.22 -1.28 6.68
CA GLU A 98 -12.08 -0.58 7.96
C GLU A 98 -13.23 0.41 8.14
N GLY A 99 -14.30 -0.07 8.80
CA GLY A 99 -15.36 0.76 9.36
C GLY A 99 -14.94 1.40 10.68
#